data_AF-A0A0J1GQG8-F1
#
_entry.id   AF-A0A0J1GQG8-F1
#
_cell.length_a   1.000
_cell.length_b   1.000
_cell.length_c   1.000
_cell.angle_alpha   90.00
_cell.angle_beta   90.00
_cell.angle_gamma   90.00
#
_symmetry.space_group_name_H-M   'P 1'
#
loop_
_entity.id
_entity.type
_entity.pdbx_description
1 polymer ?
#
loop_
_entity_poly.entity_id
_entity_poly.type
_entity_poly.pdbx_seq_one_letter_code
_entity_poly.pdbx_strand_id
1 'polypeptide(L)'
;MIPILLISQFQELNYHTEQCLYFFQQYIDGIHQMHYVALEHTERAAVDLSANEERLREREKLSRQLRETLLKTQRVNQLKRENGENRLNFSHDLERAAADKLNNWENQLKKAIAWRNAAEIQWSTTVRDLQCAASALAQAEAELRAAVTALEIKKQQYTIVNTYDSDGNVTGTKRVYADTSAERAAVMSAKRAVDSCMVEYHRAQEAEATARANFDRAIEQVSGSNCAVANAKEAVELTNEQTDRAQGALNRFNEERDALNTMSEILDEMDSTLEAWTQLVDSLSQSLSTLNHCNDTEREHIRRIDFQRDDVESHGYLLRGSLERKTELLQAFDMPLAQK
;
A
#
# COMPACT_ATOMS: atom_id res chain seq x y z
N MET A 1 89.69 -27.36 -74.25
CA MET A 1 88.79 -27.38 -73.08
C MET A 1 88.65 -28.84 -72.66
N ILE A 2 88.86 -29.20 -71.39
CA ILE A 2 88.88 -30.61 -70.94
C ILE A 2 87.42 -31.05 -70.68
N PRO A 3 86.89 -32.08 -71.39
CA PRO A 3 85.49 -32.51 -71.27
C PRO A 3 85.07 -32.87 -69.82
N ILE A 4 85.95 -33.50 -69.05
CA ILE A 4 85.75 -33.86 -67.63
C ILE A 4 85.41 -32.64 -66.76
N LEU A 5 86.05 -31.48 -67.00
CA LEU A 5 85.77 -30.25 -66.24
C LEU A 5 84.38 -29.68 -66.57
N LEU A 6 83.94 -29.80 -67.83
CA LEU A 6 82.59 -29.36 -68.24
C LEU A 6 81.51 -30.27 -67.67
N ILE A 7 81.77 -31.57 -67.62
CA ILE A 7 80.89 -32.57 -66.99
C ILE A 7 80.69 -32.24 -65.50
N SER A 8 81.76 -31.97 -64.75
CA SER A 8 81.62 -31.64 -63.32
C SER A 8 80.87 -30.33 -63.11
N GLN A 9 81.12 -29.31 -63.94
CA GLN A 9 80.40 -28.03 -63.89
C GLN A 9 78.90 -28.19 -64.21
N PHE A 10 78.54 -29.04 -65.17
CA PHE A 10 77.13 -29.33 -65.45
C PHE A 10 76.45 -30.12 -64.35
N GLN A 11 77.15 -31.08 -63.73
CA GLN A 11 76.63 -31.82 -62.57
C GLN A 11 76.45 -30.92 -61.34
N GLU A 12 77.39 -30.01 -61.07
CA GLU A 12 77.30 -29.02 -60.00
C GLU A 12 76.13 -28.05 -60.24
N LEU A 13 75.96 -27.56 -61.47
CA LEU A 13 74.82 -26.72 -61.84
C LEU A 13 73.49 -27.47 -61.72
N ASN A 14 73.45 -28.76 -62.07
CA ASN A 14 72.27 -29.61 -61.92
C ASN A 14 71.87 -29.73 -60.45
N TYR A 15 72.85 -30.00 -59.58
CA TYR A 15 72.66 -30.10 -58.13
C TYR A 15 72.19 -28.77 -57.51
N HIS A 16 72.77 -27.63 -57.91
CA HIS A 16 72.30 -26.32 -57.47
C HIS A 16 70.88 -26.02 -57.93
N THR A 17 70.52 -26.39 -59.17
CA THR A 17 69.17 -26.23 -59.69
C THR A 17 68.16 -27.03 -58.85
N GLU A 18 68.50 -28.27 -58.49
CA GLU A 18 67.66 -29.12 -57.62
C GLU A 18 67.49 -28.53 -56.21
N GLN A 19 68.57 -28.05 -55.60
CA GLN A 19 68.50 -27.38 -54.30
C GLN A 19 67.64 -26.10 -54.34
N CYS A 20 67.78 -25.28 -55.39
CA CYS A 20 66.99 -24.07 -55.55
C CYS A 20 65.49 -24.39 -55.71
N LEU A 21 65.14 -25.40 -56.52
CA LEU A 21 63.76 -25.86 -56.67
C LEU A 21 63.20 -26.37 -55.34
N TYR A 22 63.99 -27.12 -54.56
CA TYR A 22 63.59 -27.61 -53.25
C TYR A 22 63.30 -26.48 -52.25
N PHE A 23 64.19 -25.50 -52.10
CA PHE A 23 63.95 -24.38 -51.18
C PHE A 23 62.81 -23.48 -51.63
N PHE A 24 62.66 -23.28 -52.94
CA PHE A 24 61.54 -22.55 -53.51
C PHE A 24 60.20 -23.24 -53.21
N GLN A 25 60.15 -24.57 -53.32
CA GLN A 25 58.99 -25.37 -52.94
C GLN A 25 58.64 -25.21 -51.45
N GLN A 26 59.64 -25.35 -50.56
CA GLN A 26 59.43 -25.18 -49.13
C GLN A 26 58.93 -23.78 -48.76
N TYR A 27 59.42 -22.75 -49.44
CA TYR A 27 58.98 -21.38 -49.23
C TYR A 27 57.51 -21.19 -49.62
N ILE A 28 57.10 -21.72 -50.76
CA ILE A 28 55.70 -21.67 -51.22
C ILE A 28 54.78 -22.45 -50.28
N ASP A 29 55.17 -23.66 -49.88
CA ASP A 29 54.39 -24.46 -48.93
C ASP A 29 54.23 -23.73 -47.59
N GLY A 30 55.27 -23.01 -47.14
CA GLY A 30 55.22 -22.13 -45.96
C GLY A 30 54.22 -20.98 -46.11
N ILE A 31 54.18 -20.32 -47.28
CA ILE A 31 53.19 -19.26 -47.57
C ILE A 31 51.76 -19.83 -47.51
N HIS A 32 51.51 -20.97 -48.15
CA HIS A 32 50.20 -21.63 -48.13
C HIS A 32 49.75 -21.99 -46.72
N GLN A 33 50.65 -22.53 -45.90
CA GLN A 33 50.36 -22.85 -44.50
C GLN A 33 50.01 -21.61 -43.68
N MET A 34 50.78 -20.52 -43.83
CA MET A 34 50.51 -19.27 -43.12
C MET A 34 49.15 -18.68 -43.52
N HIS A 35 48.82 -18.70 -44.82
CA HIS A 35 47.53 -18.22 -45.30
C HIS A 35 46.36 -19.08 -44.81
N TYR A 36 46.50 -20.41 -44.80
CA TYR A 36 45.50 -21.31 -44.25
C TYR A 36 45.21 -21.00 -42.77
N VAL A 37 46.26 -20.85 -41.96
CA VAL A 37 46.13 -20.51 -40.53
C VAL A 37 45.48 -19.14 -40.35
N ALA A 38 45.88 -18.14 -41.14
CA ALA A 38 45.27 -16.82 -41.11
C ALA A 38 43.76 -16.88 -41.42
N LEU A 39 43.37 -17.66 -42.42
CA LEU A 39 41.97 -17.84 -42.84
C LEU A 39 41.14 -18.52 -41.73
N GLU A 40 41.66 -19.61 -41.15
CA GLU A 40 41.01 -20.32 -40.04
C GLU A 40 40.79 -19.39 -38.82
N HIS A 41 41.79 -18.58 -38.46
CA HIS A 41 41.66 -17.63 -37.36
C HIS A 41 40.67 -16.49 -37.67
N THR A 42 40.62 -16.00 -38.91
CA THR A 42 39.61 -15.00 -39.31
C THR A 42 38.20 -15.56 -39.29
N GLU A 43 38.00 -16.82 -39.72
CA GLU A 43 36.68 -17.47 -39.66
C GLU A 43 36.22 -17.66 -38.22
N ARG A 44 37.11 -18.10 -37.31
CA ARG A 44 36.80 -18.19 -35.88
C ARG A 44 36.44 -16.83 -35.28
N ALA A 45 37.22 -15.80 -35.58
CA ALA A 45 36.93 -14.44 -35.14
C ALA A 45 35.57 -13.93 -35.67
N ALA A 46 35.17 -14.31 -36.89
CA ALA A 46 33.86 -13.97 -37.45
C ALA A 46 32.71 -14.64 -36.69
N VAL A 47 32.86 -15.92 -36.33
CA VAL A 47 31.87 -16.65 -35.53
C VAL A 47 31.71 -16.01 -34.15
N ASP A 48 32.83 -15.70 -33.47
CA ASP A 48 32.81 -15.08 -32.15
C ASP A 48 32.19 -13.67 -32.18
N LEU A 49 32.50 -12.87 -33.21
CA LEU A 49 31.90 -11.56 -33.42
C LEU A 49 30.37 -11.69 -33.60
N SER A 50 29.90 -12.59 -34.45
CA SER A 50 28.47 -12.81 -34.68
C SER A 50 27.75 -13.20 -33.39
N ALA A 51 28.36 -14.05 -32.55
CA ALA A 51 27.78 -14.42 -31.26
C ALA A 51 27.71 -13.25 -30.28
N ASN A 52 28.72 -12.36 -30.30
CA ASN A 52 28.72 -11.16 -29.48
C ASN A 52 27.70 -10.11 -29.96
N GLU A 53 27.50 -9.96 -31.27
CA GLU A 53 26.44 -9.11 -31.83
C GLU A 53 25.05 -9.57 -31.40
N GLU A 54 24.80 -10.89 -31.39
CA GLU A 54 23.53 -11.44 -30.94
C GLU A 54 23.30 -11.18 -29.45
N ARG A 55 24.30 -11.46 -28.61
CA ARG A 55 24.26 -11.18 -27.16
C ARG A 55 24.03 -9.70 -26.86
N LEU A 56 24.63 -8.81 -27.64
CA LEU A 56 24.45 -7.37 -27.51
C LEU A 56 22.98 -7.00 -27.78
N ARG A 57 22.40 -7.45 -28.90
CA ARG A 57 21.00 -7.20 -29.25
C ARG A 57 20.02 -7.72 -28.19
N GLU A 58 20.27 -8.91 -27.66
CA GLU A 58 19.45 -9.47 -26.57
C GLU A 58 19.50 -8.62 -25.31
N ARG A 59 20.69 -8.13 -24.93
CA ARG A 59 20.85 -7.30 -23.73
C ARG A 59 20.29 -5.89 -23.92
N GLU A 60 20.41 -5.30 -25.09
CA GLU A 60 19.74 -4.03 -25.42
C GLU A 60 18.22 -4.17 -25.32
N LYS A 61 17.66 -5.28 -25.82
CA LYS A 61 16.23 -5.56 -25.70
C LYS A 61 15.82 -5.70 -24.23
N LEU A 62 16.60 -6.42 -23.43
CA LEU A 62 16.35 -6.58 -21.99
C LEU A 62 16.42 -5.23 -21.25
N SER A 63 17.46 -4.42 -21.48
CA SER A 63 17.58 -3.08 -20.88
C SER A 63 16.35 -2.23 -21.17
N ARG A 64 15.89 -2.22 -22.43
CA ARG A 64 14.69 -1.47 -22.85
C ARG A 64 13.43 -1.95 -22.11
N GLN A 65 13.24 -3.25 -21.98
CA GLN A 65 12.10 -3.84 -21.24
C GLN A 65 12.16 -3.51 -19.73
N LEU A 66 13.35 -3.54 -19.14
CA LEU A 66 13.55 -3.18 -17.74
C LEU A 66 13.24 -1.69 -17.50
N ARG A 67 13.70 -0.79 -18.38
CA ARG A 67 13.36 0.65 -18.33
C ARG A 67 11.85 0.89 -18.42
N GLU A 68 11.17 0.26 -19.37
CA GLU A 68 9.70 0.39 -19.49
C GLU A 68 8.98 -0.09 -18.23
N THR A 69 9.44 -1.19 -17.64
CA THR A 69 8.87 -1.76 -16.41
C THR A 69 9.14 -0.86 -15.21
N LEU A 70 10.35 -0.28 -15.12
CA LEU A 70 10.71 0.67 -14.07
C LEU A 70 9.83 1.92 -14.14
N LEU A 71 9.65 2.50 -15.33
CA LEU A 71 8.80 3.68 -15.52
C LEU A 71 7.34 3.42 -15.09
N LYS A 72 6.78 2.26 -15.47
CA LYS A 72 5.43 1.86 -15.03
C LYS A 72 5.38 1.71 -13.51
N THR A 73 6.38 1.08 -12.92
CA THR A 73 6.46 0.86 -11.46
C THR A 73 6.61 2.19 -10.70
N GLN A 74 7.46 3.10 -11.18
CA GLN A 74 7.60 4.45 -10.64
C GLN A 74 6.28 5.22 -10.69
N ARG A 75 5.55 5.14 -11.80
CA ARG A 75 4.23 5.78 -11.91
C ARG A 75 3.24 5.21 -10.90
N VAL A 76 3.22 3.89 -10.72
CA VAL A 76 2.35 3.24 -9.72
C VAL A 76 2.75 3.65 -8.31
N ASN A 77 4.05 3.67 -7.98
CA ASN A 77 4.53 4.10 -6.67
C ASN A 77 4.19 5.57 -6.38
N GLN A 78 4.31 6.46 -7.38
CA GLN A 78 3.86 7.85 -7.26
C GLN A 78 2.37 7.95 -6.91
N LEU A 79 1.50 7.21 -7.61
CA LEU A 79 0.06 7.19 -7.33
C LEU A 79 -0.25 6.60 -5.94
N LYS A 80 0.50 5.58 -5.50
CA LYS A 80 0.38 5.04 -4.14
C LYS A 80 0.74 6.12 -3.10
N ARG A 81 1.80 6.89 -3.34
CA ARG A 81 2.25 7.96 -2.42
C ARG A 81 1.24 9.10 -2.35
N GLU A 82 0.78 9.61 -3.49
CA GLU A 82 -0.26 10.66 -3.57
C GLU A 82 -1.53 10.21 -2.84
N ASN A 83 -1.96 8.96 -3.03
CA ASN A 83 -3.08 8.39 -2.28
C ASN A 83 -2.78 8.25 -0.79
N GLY A 84 -1.57 7.82 -0.42
CA GLY A 84 -1.13 7.71 0.97
C GLY A 84 -1.15 9.06 1.71
N GLU A 85 -0.61 10.11 1.08
CA GLU A 85 -0.64 11.49 1.59
C GLU A 85 -2.08 11.99 1.78
N ASN A 86 -2.94 11.79 0.78
CA ASN A 86 -4.36 12.16 0.87
C ASN A 86 -5.09 11.41 1.99
N ARG A 87 -4.81 10.11 2.16
CA ARG A 87 -5.40 9.28 3.22
C ARG A 87 -4.92 9.69 4.61
N LEU A 88 -3.64 10.04 4.75
CA LEU A 88 -3.09 10.53 6.01
C LEU A 88 -3.74 11.86 6.43
N ASN A 89 -3.86 12.80 5.49
CA ASN A 89 -4.55 14.07 5.73
C ASN A 89 -6.02 13.85 6.14
N PHE A 90 -6.72 12.95 5.45
CA PHE A 90 -8.09 12.58 5.78
C PHE A 90 -8.19 11.92 7.17
N SER A 91 -7.23 11.07 7.55
CA SER A 91 -7.19 10.49 8.90
C SER A 91 -7.02 11.57 9.98
N HIS A 92 -6.16 12.57 9.76
CA HIS A 92 -6.03 13.70 10.68
C HIS A 92 -7.30 14.56 10.79
N ASP A 93 -8.05 14.73 9.69
CA ASP A 93 -9.36 15.40 9.74
C ASP A 93 -10.37 14.58 10.54
N LEU A 94 -10.38 13.25 10.38
CA LEU A 94 -11.23 12.36 11.17
C LEU A 94 -10.86 12.37 12.65
N GLU A 95 -9.58 12.37 12.99
CA GLU A 95 -9.07 12.46 14.35
C GLU A 95 -9.57 13.75 15.03
N ARG A 96 -9.45 14.90 14.36
CA ARG A 96 -10.00 16.18 14.83
C ARG A 96 -11.51 16.11 15.02
N ALA A 97 -12.23 15.58 14.04
CA ALA A 97 -13.68 15.45 14.12
C ALA A 97 -14.12 14.52 15.26
N ALA A 98 -13.43 13.41 15.49
CA ALA A 98 -13.71 12.48 16.57
C ALA A 98 -13.48 13.13 17.95
N ALA A 99 -12.37 13.86 18.12
CA ALA A 99 -12.07 14.62 19.34
C ALA A 99 -13.15 15.69 19.62
N ASP A 100 -13.58 16.43 18.60
CA ASP A 100 -14.65 17.43 18.73
C ASP A 100 -15.99 16.78 19.13
N LYS A 101 -16.32 15.62 18.56
CA LYS A 101 -17.53 14.88 18.92
C LYS A 101 -17.46 14.35 20.35
N LEU A 102 -16.31 13.84 20.79
CA LEU A 102 -16.10 13.41 22.17
C LEU A 102 -16.34 14.56 23.15
N ASN A 103 -15.69 15.71 22.91
CA ASN A 103 -15.87 16.92 23.73
C ASN A 103 -17.35 17.35 23.80
N ASN A 104 -18.06 17.30 22.67
CA ASN A 104 -19.48 17.64 22.64
C ASN A 104 -20.32 16.66 23.48
N TRP A 105 -20.11 15.35 23.34
CA TRP A 105 -20.84 14.34 24.10
C TRP A 105 -20.53 14.38 25.59
N GLU A 106 -19.29 14.67 26.00
CA GLU A 106 -18.94 14.88 27.40
C GLU A 106 -19.66 16.10 27.98
N ASN A 107 -19.79 17.18 27.20
CA ASN A 107 -20.57 18.35 27.60
C ASN A 107 -22.07 18.04 27.70
N GLN A 108 -22.61 17.24 26.78
CA GLN A 108 -24.01 16.78 26.87
C GLN A 108 -24.25 15.89 28.09
N LEU A 109 -23.31 14.99 28.40
CA LEU A 109 -23.37 14.16 29.60
C LEU A 109 -23.39 15.01 30.87
N LYS A 110 -22.54 16.04 30.97
CA LYS A 110 -22.56 16.98 32.11
C LYS A 110 -23.91 17.67 32.26
N LYS A 111 -24.51 18.12 31.15
CA LYS A 111 -25.85 18.74 31.14
C LYS A 111 -26.94 17.74 31.55
N ALA A 112 -26.88 16.50 31.05
CA ALA A 112 -27.82 15.44 31.39
C ALA A 112 -27.75 15.09 32.88
N ILE A 113 -26.55 15.00 33.46
CA ILE A 113 -26.36 14.75 34.90
C ILE A 113 -26.94 15.91 35.72
N ALA A 114 -26.69 17.15 35.32
CA ALA A 114 -27.25 18.32 36.00
C ALA A 114 -28.80 18.32 35.94
N TRP A 115 -29.38 17.99 34.78
CA TRP A 115 -30.82 17.85 34.62
C TRP A 115 -31.40 16.73 35.49
N ARG A 116 -30.77 15.55 35.52
CA ARG A 116 -31.18 14.44 36.38
C ARG A 116 -31.19 14.84 37.85
N ASN A 117 -30.13 15.49 38.32
CA ASN A 117 -30.05 15.93 39.72
C ASN A 117 -31.13 16.98 40.05
N ALA A 118 -31.41 17.91 39.13
CA ALA A 118 -32.50 18.87 39.31
C ALA A 118 -33.88 18.19 39.34
N ALA A 119 -34.11 17.21 38.46
CA ALA A 119 -35.35 16.43 38.41
C ALA A 119 -35.55 15.56 39.66
N GLU A 120 -34.47 15.01 40.22
CA GLU A 120 -34.50 14.25 41.49
C GLU A 120 -34.91 15.13 42.67
N ILE A 121 -34.34 16.33 42.76
CA ILE A 121 -34.71 17.32 43.79
C ILE A 121 -36.18 17.73 43.63
N GLN A 122 -36.64 17.96 42.40
CA GLN A 122 -38.03 18.31 42.13
C GLN A 122 -38.98 17.17 42.51
N TRP A 123 -38.68 15.94 42.10
CA TRP A 123 -39.50 14.77 42.41
C TRP A 123 -39.59 14.54 43.93
N SER A 124 -38.47 14.55 44.64
CA SER A 124 -38.47 14.41 46.11
C SER A 124 -39.25 15.53 46.81
N THR A 125 -39.21 16.75 46.29
CA THR A 125 -40.03 17.87 46.80
C THR A 125 -41.52 17.60 46.58
N THR A 126 -41.92 17.21 45.38
CA THR A 126 -43.34 16.91 45.07
C THR A 126 -43.89 15.71 45.83
N VAL A 127 -43.06 14.69 46.10
CA VAL A 127 -43.43 13.54 46.94
C VAL A 127 -43.73 14.00 48.36
N ARG A 128 -42.88 14.88 48.92
CA ARG A 128 -43.10 15.46 50.25
C ARG A 128 -44.35 16.34 50.28
N ASP A 129 -44.57 17.16 49.24
CA ASP A 129 -45.75 18.02 49.16
C ASP A 129 -47.05 17.19 49.04
N LEU A 130 -47.02 16.08 48.30
CA LEU A 130 -48.12 15.10 48.24
C LEU A 130 -48.39 14.47 49.61
N GLN A 131 -47.35 14.10 50.37
CA GLN A 131 -47.51 13.58 51.73
C GLN A 131 -48.14 14.62 52.67
N CYS A 132 -47.74 15.89 52.58
CA CYS A 132 -48.34 16.99 53.33
C CYS A 132 -49.80 17.24 52.92
N ALA A 133 -50.12 17.19 51.63
CA ALA A 133 -51.50 17.35 51.16
C ALA A 133 -52.39 16.18 51.60
N ALA A 134 -51.86 14.95 51.59
CA ALA A 134 -52.56 13.76 52.07
C ALA A 134 -52.86 13.82 53.57
N SER A 135 -51.90 14.28 54.39
CA SER A 135 -52.11 14.45 55.83
C SER A 135 -53.12 15.56 56.14
N ALA A 136 -53.07 16.68 55.40
CA ALA A 136 -54.05 17.76 55.51
C ALA A 136 -55.47 17.29 55.14
N LEU A 137 -55.61 16.51 54.07
CA LEU A 137 -56.89 15.91 53.67
C LEU A 137 -57.41 14.96 54.76
N ALA A 138 -56.56 14.08 55.30
CA ALA A 138 -56.94 13.17 56.37
C ALA A 138 -57.38 13.92 57.65
N GLN A 139 -56.72 15.02 57.98
CA GLN A 139 -57.12 15.87 59.10
C GLN A 139 -58.47 16.55 58.84
N ALA A 140 -58.68 17.13 57.65
CA ALA A 140 -59.95 17.75 57.29
C ALA A 140 -61.11 16.74 57.29
N GLU A 141 -60.88 15.51 56.85
CA GLU A 141 -61.86 14.43 56.92
C GLU A 141 -62.19 14.04 58.37
N ALA A 142 -61.19 13.99 59.25
CA ALA A 142 -61.40 13.71 60.67
C ALA A 142 -62.21 14.83 61.35
N GLU A 143 -61.92 16.09 61.03
CA GLU A 143 -62.69 17.26 61.48
C GLU A 143 -64.13 17.22 60.97
N LEU A 144 -64.36 16.83 59.71
CA LEU A 144 -65.70 16.63 59.17
C LEU A 144 -66.45 15.52 59.92
N ARG A 145 -65.81 14.37 60.19
CA ARG A 145 -66.41 13.28 60.98
C ARG A 145 -66.75 13.75 62.39
N ALA A 146 -65.88 14.52 63.03
CA ALA A 146 -66.12 15.08 64.36
C ALA A 146 -67.30 16.07 64.35
N ALA A 147 -67.35 16.99 63.37
CA ALA A 147 -68.44 17.95 63.22
C ALA A 147 -69.79 17.27 62.95
N VAL A 148 -69.82 16.22 62.11
CA VAL A 148 -71.02 15.42 61.83
C VAL A 148 -71.49 14.71 63.10
N THR A 149 -70.58 14.13 63.87
CA THR A 149 -70.90 13.46 65.13
C THR A 149 -71.45 14.46 66.15
N ALA A 150 -70.84 15.63 66.29
CA ALA A 150 -71.30 16.70 67.18
C ALA A 150 -72.70 17.20 66.80
N LEU A 151 -72.98 17.38 65.50
CA LEU A 151 -74.31 17.71 65.00
C LEU A 151 -75.33 16.62 65.37
N GLU A 152 -74.97 15.35 65.24
CA GLU A 152 -75.88 14.25 65.54
C GLU A 152 -76.19 14.14 67.05
N ILE A 153 -75.18 14.30 67.91
CA ILE A 153 -75.36 14.41 69.36
C ILE A 153 -76.28 15.61 69.69
N LYS A 154 -76.06 16.76 69.05
CA LYS A 154 -76.85 17.97 69.29
C LYS A 154 -78.32 17.79 68.91
N LYS A 155 -78.61 17.13 67.79
CA LYS A 155 -80.00 16.80 67.38
C LYS A 155 -80.73 15.94 68.41
N GLN A 156 -80.01 15.12 69.16
CA GLN A 156 -80.58 14.26 70.20
C GLN A 156 -80.82 14.99 71.52
N GLN A 157 -80.28 16.20 71.69
CA GLN A 157 -80.51 17.03 72.89
C GLN A 157 -81.88 17.73 72.81
N TYR A 158 -82.67 17.57 73.87
CA TYR A 158 -83.93 18.30 74.05
C TYR A 158 -84.05 18.75 75.50
N THR A 159 -84.67 19.90 75.71
CA THR A 159 -85.12 20.36 77.02
C THR A 159 -86.61 20.15 77.15
N ILE A 160 -87.05 19.69 78.31
CA ILE A 160 -88.48 19.55 78.63
C ILE A 160 -88.90 20.86 79.28
N VAL A 161 -89.76 21.60 78.60
CA VAL A 161 -90.38 22.82 79.15
C VAL A 161 -91.75 22.44 79.67
N ASN A 162 -91.92 22.56 80.98
CA ASN A 162 -93.20 22.38 81.65
C ASN A 162 -93.95 23.72 81.66
N THR A 163 -95.20 23.72 81.22
CA THR A 163 -96.11 24.85 81.40
C THR A 163 -96.91 24.64 82.67
N TYR A 164 -97.03 25.68 83.49
CA TYR A 164 -97.69 25.64 84.80
C TYR A 164 -98.93 26.54 84.77
N ASP A 165 -100.00 26.14 85.44
CA ASP A 165 -101.15 27.02 85.69
C ASP A 165 -100.88 28.03 86.81
N SER A 166 -101.85 28.92 87.05
CA SER A 166 -101.80 29.95 88.11
C SER A 166 -101.72 29.40 89.53
N ASP A 167 -101.96 28.10 89.72
CA ASP A 167 -101.88 27.39 91.00
C ASP A 167 -100.57 26.58 91.16
N GLY A 168 -99.68 26.64 90.16
CA GLY A 168 -98.37 25.99 90.18
C GLY A 168 -98.36 24.53 89.74
N ASN A 169 -99.45 24.00 89.19
CA ASN A 169 -99.54 22.62 88.69
C ASN A 169 -99.11 22.54 87.22
N VAL A 170 -98.39 21.48 86.85
CA VAL A 170 -97.94 21.24 85.46
C VAL A 170 -99.16 20.89 84.60
N THR A 171 -99.49 21.77 83.64
CA THR A 171 -100.61 21.59 82.70
C THR A 171 -100.18 21.04 81.34
N GLY A 172 -98.88 21.05 81.05
CA GLY A 172 -98.35 20.53 79.80
C GLY A 172 -96.84 20.34 79.84
N THR A 173 -96.35 19.32 79.12
CA THR A 173 -94.93 19.07 78.90
C THR A 173 -94.65 19.18 77.41
N LYS A 174 -93.77 20.11 77.00
CA LYS A 174 -93.32 20.24 75.62
C LYS A 174 -91.83 19.95 75.53
N ARG A 175 -91.45 19.07 74.60
CA ARG A 175 -90.04 18.88 74.23
C ARG A 175 -89.62 19.99 73.27
N VAL A 176 -88.61 20.75 73.65
CA VAL A 176 -87.97 21.75 72.80
C VAL A 176 -86.60 21.20 72.42
N TYR A 177 -86.39 20.94 71.13
CA TYR A 177 -85.11 20.43 70.63
C TYR A 177 -84.07 21.56 70.65
N ALA A 178 -82.81 21.19 70.88
CA ALA A 178 -81.71 22.15 70.84
C ALA A 178 -81.57 22.77 69.44
N ASP A 179 -81.20 24.05 69.39
CA ASP A 179 -80.81 24.70 68.13
C ASP A 179 -79.55 23.99 67.56
N THR A 180 -79.58 23.69 66.27
CA THR A 180 -78.50 23.00 65.54
C THR A 180 -77.84 23.88 64.47
N SER A 181 -78.20 25.17 64.42
CA SER A 181 -77.74 26.11 63.40
C SER A 181 -76.21 26.22 63.36
N ALA A 182 -75.57 26.30 64.54
CA ALA A 182 -74.13 26.42 64.66
C ALA A 182 -73.40 25.13 64.22
N GLU A 183 -73.89 23.96 64.61
CA GLU A 183 -73.31 22.67 64.26
C GLU A 183 -73.50 22.36 62.77
N ARG A 184 -74.62 22.76 62.16
CA ARG A 184 -74.82 22.70 60.71
C ARG A 184 -73.83 23.60 59.97
N ALA A 185 -73.59 24.81 60.48
CA ALA A 185 -72.58 25.71 59.91
C ALA A 185 -71.16 25.11 60.03
N ALA A 186 -70.84 24.49 61.17
CA ALA A 186 -69.56 23.80 61.38
C ALA A 186 -69.36 22.62 60.42
N VAL A 187 -70.38 21.79 60.19
CA VAL A 187 -70.34 20.70 59.19
C VAL A 187 -70.12 21.25 57.78
N MET A 188 -70.83 22.32 57.41
CA MET A 188 -70.66 22.94 56.09
C MET A 188 -69.26 23.55 55.92
N SER A 189 -68.69 24.13 56.98
CA SER A 189 -67.31 24.64 56.97
C SER A 189 -66.29 23.51 56.83
N ALA A 190 -66.44 22.43 57.61
CA ALA A 190 -65.55 21.26 57.53
C ALA A 190 -65.65 20.57 56.16
N LYS A 191 -66.85 20.51 55.56
CA LYS A 191 -67.03 19.99 54.20
C LYS A 191 -66.28 20.83 53.16
N ARG A 192 -66.35 22.16 53.24
CA ARG A 192 -65.57 23.05 52.36
C ARG A 192 -64.06 22.88 52.56
N ALA A 193 -63.61 22.64 53.80
CA ALA A 193 -62.21 22.35 54.08
C ALA A 193 -61.76 21.04 53.41
N VAL A 194 -62.57 19.97 53.49
CA VAL A 194 -62.30 18.70 52.78
C VAL A 194 -62.27 18.93 51.26
N ASP A 195 -63.26 19.61 50.70
CA ASP A 195 -63.30 19.89 49.25
C ASP A 195 -62.04 20.66 48.80
N SER A 196 -61.60 21.65 49.59
CA SER A 196 -60.38 22.41 49.33
C SER A 196 -59.11 21.54 49.44
N CYS A 197 -58.99 20.72 50.47
CA CYS A 197 -57.84 19.81 50.64
C CYS A 197 -57.81 18.73 49.57
N MET A 198 -58.96 18.27 49.08
CA MET A 198 -59.06 17.28 48.00
C MET A 198 -58.53 17.84 46.68
N VAL A 199 -58.83 19.11 46.37
CA VAL A 199 -58.27 19.80 45.19
C VAL A 199 -56.75 19.91 45.29
N GLU A 200 -56.21 20.32 46.45
CA GLU A 200 -54.75 20.41 46.64
C GLU A 200 -54.07 19.03 46.60
N TYR A 201 -54.72 17.99 47.12
CA TYR A 201 -54.22 16.61 47.02
C TYR A 201 -54.12 16.17 45.56
N HIS A 202 -55.16 16.36 44.76
CA HIS A 202 -55.14 16.01 43.34
C HIS A 202 -54.08 16.79 42.57
N ARG A 203 -53.95 18.10 42.85
CA ARG A 203 -52.89 18.93 42.26
C ARG A 203 -51.49 18.43 42.62
N ALA A 204 -51.25 18.08 43.88
CA ALA A 204 -49.97 17.52 44.32
C ALA A 204 -49.69 16.15 43.68
N GLN A 205 -50.73 15.33 43.48
CA GLN A 205 -50.64 14.02 42.83
C GLN A 205 -50.24 14.15 41.35
N GLU A 206 -50.85 15.09 40.61
CA GLU A 206 -50.49 15.38 39.22
C GLU A 206 -49.06 15.93 39.10
N ALA A 207 -48.66 16.79 40.05
CA ALA A 207 -47.30 17.33 40.11
C ALA A 207 -46.24 16.24 40.36
N GLU A 208 -46.51 15.30 41.27
CA GLU A 208 -45.63 14.14 41.53
C GLU A 208 -45.51 13.24 40.29
N ALA A 209 -46.63 12.89 39.67
CA ALA A 209 -46.62 12.07 38.46
C ALA A 209 -45.81 12.71 37.32
N THR A 210 -45.95 14.04 37.15
CA THR A 210 -45.19 14.80 36.16
C THR A 210 -43.70 14.88 36.50
N ALA A 211 -43.35 15.13 37.76
CA ALA A 211 -41.97 15.20 38.22
C ALA A 211 -41.26 13.84 38.10
N ARG A 212 -41.97 12.75 38.41
CA ARG A 212 -41.48 11.38 38.22
C ARG A 212 -41.19 11.07 36.75
N ALA A 213 -42.13 11.37 35.86
CA ALA A 213 -41.92 11.15 34.42
C ALA A 213 -40.74 11.97 33.86
N ASN A 214 -40.53 13.19 34.38
CA ASN A 214 -39.38 14.03 34.03
C ASN A 214 -38.06 13.46 34.55
N PHE A 215 -38.06 12.90 35.77
CA PHE A 215 -36.90 12.22 36.35
C PHE A 215 -36.52 10.96 35.57
N ASP A 216 -37.50 10.13 35.19
CA ASP A 216 -37.27 8.93 34.39
C ASP A 216 -36.65 9.28 33.01
N ARG A 217 -37.14 10.34 32.35
CA ARG A 217 -36.55 10.85 31.11
C ARG A 217 -35.11 11.36 31.30
N ALA A 218 -34.83 12.01 32.41
CA ALA A 218 -33.49 12.51 32.71
C ALA A 218 -32.51 11.36 32.97
N ILE A 219 -32.95 10.25 33.58
CA ILE A 219 -32.15 9.02 33.71
C ILE A 219 -31.80 8.45 32.33
N GLU A 220 -32.81 8.31 31.45
CA GLU A 220 -32.62 7.78 30.10
C GLU A 220 -31.63 8.65 29.30
N GLN A 221 -31.76 9.99 29.40
CA GLN A 221 -30.83 10.92 28.76
C GLN A 221 -29.38 10.76 29.25
N VAL A 222 -29.17 10.52 30.56
CA VAL A 222 -27.83 10.25 31.12
C VAL A 222 -27.29 8.93 30.59
N SER A 223 -28.11 7.87 30.55
CA SER A 223 -27.71 6.58 30.00
C SER A 223 -27.31 6.68 28.53
N GLY A 224 -28.14 7.33 27.70
CA GLY A 224 -27.83 7.55 26.29
C GLY A 224 -26.58 8.40 26.08
N SER A 225 -26.37 9.43 26.90
CA SER A 225 -25.16 10.27 26.85
C SER A 225 -23.90 9.49 27.23
N ASN A 226 -23.97 8.57 28.21
CA ASN A 226 -22.85 7.69 28.55
C ASN A 226 -22.47 6.76 27.38
N CYS A 227 -23.46 6.14 26.74
CA CYS A 227 -23.22 5.31 25.56
C CYS A 227 -22.61 6.13 24.41
N ALA A 228 -23.09 7.34 24.17
CA ALA A 228 -22.54 8.22 23.13
C ALA A 228 -21.10 8.64 23.42
N VAL A 229 -20.74 8.92 24.68
CA VAL A 229 -19.35 9.18 25.09
C VAL A 229 -18.47 7.95 24.87
N ALA A 230 -18.93 6.76 25.24
CA ALA A 230 -18.17 5.52 25.02
C ALA A 230 -17.88 5.29 23.53
N ASN A 231 -18.91 5.40 22.68
CA ASN A 231 -18.74 5.29 21.23
C ASN A 231 -17.80 6.36 20.65
N ALA A 232 -17.84 7.59 21.19
CA ALA A 232 -16.95 8.66 20.76
C ALA A 232 -15.49 8.39 21.15
N LYS A 233 -15.23 7.78 22.31
CA LYS A 233 -13.88 7.34 22.72
C LYS A 233 -13.34 6.25 21.80
N GLU A 234 -14.16 5.24 21.51
CA GLU A 234 -13.80 4.19 20.55
C GLU A 234 -13.51 4.78 19.16
N ALA A 235 -14.31 5.75 18.71
CA ALA A 235 -14.05 6.44 17.45
C ALA A 235 -12.69 7.16 17.45
N VAL A 236 -12.30 7.82 18.55
CA VAL A 236 -10.98 8.45 18.69
C VAL A 236 -9.85 7.42 18.60
N GLU A 237 -9.98 6.29 19.31
CA GLU A 237 -9.00 5.21 19.28
C GLU A 237 -8.83 4.65 17.85
N LEU A 238 -9.95 4.36 17.17
CA LEU A 238 -9.93 3.88 15.79
C LEU A 238 -9.32 4.90 14.82
N THR A 239 -9.57 6.20 15.00
CA THR A 239 -8.95 7.23 14.15
C THR A 239 -7.45 7.30 14.36
N ASN A 240 -6.97 7.18 15.60
CA ASN A 240 -5.53 7.16 15.90
C ASN A 240 -4.85 5.95 15.25
N GLU A 241 -5.43 4.75 15.38
CA GLU A 241 -4.92 3.55 14.71
C GLU A 241 -4.86 3.72 13.19
N GLN A 242 -5.86 4.36 12.60
CA GLN A 242 -5.88 4.59 11.15
C GLN A 242 -4.83 5.63 10.72
N THR A 243 -4.58 6.65 11.52
CA THR A 243 -3.46 7.59 11.30
C THR A 243 -2.13 6.85 11.31
N ASP A 244 -1.88 5.99 12.30
CA ASP A 244 -0.65 5.19 12.39
C ASP A 244 -0.48 4.25 11.19
N ARG A 245 -1.55 3.57 10.77
CA ARG A 245 -1.54 2.71 9.58
C ARG A 245 -1.26 3.50 8.30
N ALA A 246 -1.88 4.67 8.15
CA ALA A 246 -1.66 5.54 7.00
C ALA A 246 -0.21 6.05 6.95
N GLN A 247 0.35 6.47 8.09
CA GLN A 247 1.75 6.89 8.19
C GLN A 247 2.70 5.74 7.87
N GLY A 248 2.45 4.55 8.41
CA GLY A 248 3.24 3.36 8.11
C GLY A 248 3.22 2.97 6.63
N ALA A 249 2.07 3.09 5.97
CA ALA A 249 1.96 2.86 4.52
C ALA A 249 2.76 3.90 3.72
N LEU A 250 2.67 5.18 4.09
CA LEU A 250 3.42 6.25 3.44
C LEU A 250 4.94 6.04 3.55
N ASN A 251 5.42 5.64 4.73
CA ASN A 251 6.83 5.32 4.94
C ASN A 251 7.29 4.20 4.00
N ARG A 252 6.52 3.11 3.87
CA ARG A 252 6.83 2.01 2.93
C ARG A 252 6.84 2.46 1.48
N PHE A 253 5.95 3.36 1.07
CA PHE A 253 5.96 3.89 -0.29
C PHE A 253 7.19 4.76 -0.56
N ASN A 254 7.68 5.48 0.44
CA ASN A 254 8.94 6.23 0.34
C ASN A 254 10.15 5.29 0.24
N GLU A 255 10.20 4.21 1.04
CA GLU A 255 11.24 3.18 0.91
C GLU A 255 11.22 2.52 -0.48
N GLU A 256 10.04 2.17 -1.00
CA GLU A 256 9.88 1.64 -2.35
C GLU A 256 10.37 2.64 -3.41
N ARG A 257 10.10 3.94 -3.24
CA ARG A 257 10.62 4.99 -4.13
C ARG A 257 12.15 5.04 -4.13
N ASP A 258 12.76 4.99 -2.96
CA ASP A 258 14.21 5.08 -2.84
C ASP A 258 14.89 3.86 -3.50
N ALA A 259 14.30 2.66 -3.34
CA ALA A 259 14.74 1.47 -4.05
C ALA A 259 14.59 1.60 -5.58
N LEU A 260 13.50 2.22 -6.06
CA LEU A 260 13.31 2.49 -7.49
C LEU A 260 14.31 3.50 -8.05
N ASN A 261 14.77 4.45 -7.24
CA ASN A 261 15.83 5.39 -7.63
C ASN A 261 17.17 4.65 -7.80
N THR A 262 17.53 3.79 -6.86
CA THR A 262 18.73 2.94 -6.98
C THR A 262 18.65 2.03 -8.22
N MET A 263 17.48 1.46 -8.51
CA MET A 263 17.29 0.67 -9.73
C MET A 263 17.47 1.51 -11.00
N SER A 264 17.08 2.79 -10.98
CA SER A 264 17.32 3.71 -12.10
C SER A 264 18.81 3.94 -12.33
N GLU A 265 19.58 4.17 -11.26
CA GLU A 265 21.03 4.36 -11.33
C GLU A 265 21.71 3.11 -11.92
N ILE A 266 21.31 1.91 -11.49
CA ILE A 266 21.83 0.64 -12.04
C ILE A 266 21.52 0.52 -13.54
N LEU A 267 20.33 0.92 -13.98
CA LEU A 267 20.00 0.87 -15.42
C LEU A 267 20.82 1.88 -16.23
N ASP A 268 21.14 3.05 -15.68
CA ASP A 268 22.00 4.02 -16.34
C ASP A 268 23.46 3.51 -16.44
N GLU A 269 23.97 2.82 -15.41
CA GLU A 269 25.26 2.13 -15.47
C GLU A 269 25.28 0.98 -16.49
N MET A 270 24.18 0.22 -16.56
CA MET A 270 24.01 -0.85 -17.55
C MET A 270 24.06 -0.30 -18.97
N ASP A 271 23.42 0.83 -19.25
CA ASP A 271 23.42 1.42 -20.59
C ASP A 271 24.78 1.98 -20.98
N SER A 272 25.51 2.60 -20.06
CA SER A 272 26.92 2.99 -20.28
C SER A 272 27.79 1.77 -20.63
N THR A 273 27.58 0.65 -19.93
CA THR A 273 28.30 -0.60 -20.20
C THR A 273 27.92 -1.19 -21.56
N LEU A 274 26.64 -1.13 -21.94
CA LEU A 274 26.19 -1.58 -23.26
C LEU A 274 26.77 -0.71 -24.37
N GLU A 275 26.82 0.61 -24.20
CA GLU A 275 27.41 1.52 -25.17
C GLU A 275 28.90 1.22 -25.39
N ALA A 276 29.65 0.98 -24.31
CA ALA A 276 31.06 0.57 -24.41
C ALA A 276 31.22 -0.78 -25.15
N TRP A 277 30.29 -1.72 -24.94
CA TRP A 277 30.31 -3.01 -25.64
C TRP A 277 29.95 -2.84 -27.13
N THR A 278 28.99 -1.99 -27.48
CA THR A 278 28.66 -1.66 -28.87
C THR A 278 29.89 -1.11 -29.60
N GLN A 279 30.60 -0.16 -28.99
CA GLN A 279 31.84 0.39 -29.56
C GLN A 279 32.92 -0.68 -29.77
N LEU A 280 33.03 -1.65 -28.84
CA LEU A 280 33.97 -2.76 -28.97
C LEU A 280 33.59 -3.70 -30.13
N VAL A 281 32.31 -4.04 -30.27
CA VAL A 281 31.81 -4.89 -31.37
C VAL A 281 32.04 -4.21 -32.72
N ASP A 282 31.75 -2.91 -32.83
CA ASP A 282 31.99 -2.13 -34.04
C ASP A 282 33.48 -2.11 -34.42
N SER A 283 34.38 -1.91 -33.44
CA SER A 283 35.83 -1.94 -33.64
C SER A 283 36.33 -3.32 -34.11
N LEU A 284 35.81 -4.40 -33.52
CA LEU A 284 36.13 -5.77 -33.93
C LEU A 284 35.62 -6.08 -35.34
N SER A 285 34.42 -5.60 -35.69
CA SER A 285 33.84 -5.74 -37.03
C SER A 285 34.69 -5.05 -38.09
N GLN A 286 35.16 -3.83 -37.83
CA GLN A 286 36.09 -3.11 -38.72
C GLN A 286 37.43 -3.84 -38.88
N SER A 287 37.98 -4.35 -37.77
CA SER A 287 39.24 -5.10 -37.77
C SER A 287 39.13 -6.39 -38.57
N LEU A 288 38.02 -7.13 -38.41
CA LEU A 288 37.74 -8.37 -39.15
C LEU A 288 37.53 -8.09 -40.64
N SER A 289 36.82 -7.01 -41.00
CA SER A 289 36.68 -6.58 -42.40
C SER A 289 38.03 -6.30 -43.06
N THR A 290 38.93 -5.62 -42.33
CA THR A 290 40.30 -5.36 -42.79
C THR A 290 41.09 -6.67 -42.98
N LEU A 291 41.00 -7.60 -42.03
CA LEU A 291 41.65 -8.91 -42.12
C LEU A 291 41.12 -9.74 -43.30
N ASN A 292 39.80 -9.75 -43.54
CA ASN A 292 39.21 -10.42 -44.69
C ASN A 292 39.72 -9.83 -46.02
N HIS A 293 39.80 -8.50 -46.11
CA HIS A 293 40.36 -7.83 -47.30
C HIS A 293 41.84 -8.20 -47.53
N CYS A 294 42.64 -8.26 -46.46
CA CYS A 294 44.02 -8.73 -46.54
C CYS A 294 44.10 -10.19 -47.00
N ASN A 295 43.26 -11.07 -46.46
CA ASN A 295 43.21 -12.49 -46.85
C ASN A 295 42.82 -12.65 -48.33
N ASP A 296 41.84 -11.89 -48.82
CA ASP A 296 41.44 -11.91 -50.23
C ASP A 296 42.58 -11.44 -51.15
N THR A 297 43.30 -10.40 -50.73
CA THR A 297 44.46 -9.88 -51.46
C THR A 297 45.60 -10.90 -51.46
N GLU A 298 45.90 -11.52 -50.33
CA GLU A 298 46.95 -12.52 -50.18
C GLU A 298 46.62 -13.79 -50.98
N ARG A 299 45.35 -14.20 -50.99
CA ARG A 299 44.88 -15.32 -51.82
C ARG A 299 45.17 -15.08 -53.30
N GLU A 300 45.01 -13.85 -53.77
CA GLU A 300 45.33 -13.48 -55.15
C GLU A 300 46.86 -13.46 -55.40
N HIS A 301 47.66 -13.06 -54.41
CA HIS A 301 49.11 -13.17 -54.47
C HIS A 301 49.58 -14.63 -54.54
N ILE A 302 49.01 -15.50 -53.71
CA ILE A 302 49.32 -16.94 -53.69
C ILE A 302 49.02 -17.58 -55.05
N ARG A 303 47.86 -17.28 -55.66
CA ARG A 303 47.55 -17.76 -57.01
C ARG A 303 48.58 -17.36 -58.06
N ARG A 304 49.12 -16.13 -57.97
CA ARG A 304 50.19 -15.68 -58.87
C ARG A 304 51.50 -16.41 -58.59
N ILE A 305 51.83 -16.66 -57.33
CA ILE A 305 53.00 -17.42 -56.93
C ILE A 305 52.88 -18.87 -57.43
N ASP A 306 51.71 -19.50 -57.32
CA ASP A 306 51.45 -20.84 -57.85
C ASP A 306 51.63 -20.90 -59.37
N PHE A 307 51.15 -19.90 -60.09
CA PHE A 307 51.39 -19.81 -61.54
C PHE A 307 52.88 -19.65 -61.88
N GLN A 308 53.60 -18.79 -61.14
CA GLN A 308 55.04 -18.62 -61.31
C GLN A 308 55.81 -19.89 -60.94
N ARG A 309 55.31 -20.65 -59.96
CA ARG A 309 55.89 -21.91 -59.54
C ARG A 309 55.82 -22.94 -60.65
N ASP A 310 54.66 -23.12 -61.26
CA ASP A 310 54.50 -24.05 -62.38
C ASP A 310 55.49 -23.71 -63.52
N ASP A 311 55.69 -22.42 -63.79
CA ASP A 311 56.64 -21.94 -64.80
C ASP A 311 58.10 -22.22 -64.41
N VAL A 312 58.48 -21.91 -63.17
CA VAL A 312 59.84 -22.17 -62.64
C VAL A 312 60.15 -23.66 -62.57
N GLU A 313 59.20 -24.49 -62.14
CA GLU A 313 59.34 -25.95 -62.11
C GLU A 313 59.51 -26.49 -63.54
N SER A 314 58.68 -26.05 -64.49
CA SER A 314 58.77 -26.45 -65.90
C SER A 314 60.14 -26.09 -66.50
N HIS A 315 60.57 -24.83 -66.34
CA HIS A 315 61.90 -24.39 -66.80
C HIS A 315 63.04 -25.12 -66.09
N GLY A 316 62.89 -25.37 -64.79
CA GLY A 316 63.83 -26.15 -63.99
C GLY A 316 63.99 -27.57 -64.51
N TYR A 317 62.89 -28.28 -64.79
CA TYR A 317 62.92 -29.62 -65.39
C TYR A 317 63.53 -29.63 -66.79
N LEU A 318 63.21 -28.64 -67.64
CA LEU A 318 63.80 -28.50 -68.97
C LEU A 318 65.31 -28.26 -68.90
N LEU A 319 65.76 -27.38 -67.99
CA LEU A 319 67.18 -27.12 -67.78
C LEU A 319 67.88 -28.39 -67.27
N ARG A 320 67.31 -29.07 -66.29
CA ARG A 320 67.82 -30.33 -65.73
C ARG A 320 68.01 -31.38 -66.82
N GLY A 321 66.96 -31.64 -67.60
CA GLY A 321 67.02 -32.59 -68.71
C GLY A 321 68.00 -32.17 -69.81
N SER A 322 68.18 -30.87 -70.06
CA SER A 322 69.22 -30.38 -70.98
C SER A 322 70.63 -30.59 -70.42
N LEU A 323 70.85 -30.32 -69.13
CA LEU A 323 72.14 -30.52 -68.47
C LEU A 323 72.52 -32.00 -68.41
N GLU A 324 71.57 -32.86 -68.04
CA GLU A 324 71.72 -34.32 -68.03
C GLU A 324 72.11 -34.82 -69.43
N ARG A 325 71.33 -34.50 -70.48
CA ARG A 325 71.64 -34.90 -71.87
C ARG A 325 73.00 -34.38 -72.34
N LYS A 326 73.36 -33.14 -72.03
CA LYS A 326 74.68 -32.57 -72.40
C LYS A 326 75.82 -33.27 -71.67
N THR A 327 75.60 -33.63 -70.40
CA THR A 327 76.56 -34.39 -69.60
C THR A 327 76.74 -35.79 -70.18
N GLU A 328 75.65 -36.49 -70.53
CA GLU A 328 75.67 -37.79 -71.20
C GLU A 328 76.40 -37.75 -72.56
N LEU A 329 76.15 -36.72 -73.37
CA LEU A 329 76.82 -36.53 -74.66
C LEU A 329 78.32 -36.26 -74.51
N LEU A 330 78.72 -35.46 -73.52
CA LEU A 330 80.14 -35.20 -73.22
C LEU A 330 80.82 -36.46 -72.69
N GLN A 331 80.15 -37.23 -71.82
CA GLN A 331 80.64 -38.53 -71.37
C GLN A 331 80.81 -39.50 -72.55
N ALA A 332 79.85 -39.52 -73.48
CA ALA A 332 79.93 -40.36 -74.68
C ALA A 332 81.03 -39.94 -75.66
N PHE A 333 81.35 -38.64 -75.73
CA PHE A 333 82.47 -38.13 -76.52
C PHE A 333 83.84 -38.43 -75.89
N ASP A 334 83.91 -38.47 -74.56
CA ASP A 334 85.13 -38.79 -73.79
C ASP A 334 85.34 -40.31 -73.62
N MET A 335 84.39 -41.15 -74.11
CA MET A 335 84.60 -42.59 -74.20
C MET A 335 85.62 -42.90 -75.31
N PRO A 336 86.65 -43.73 -75.04
CA PRO A 336 87.60 -44.13 -76.06
C PRO A 336 86.85 -44.82 -77.20
N LEU A 337 87.08 -44.38 -78.45
CA LEU A 337 86.58 -45.06 -79.64
C LEU A 337 86.96 -46.54 -79.53
N ALA A 338 85.94 -47.40 -79.37
CA ALA A 338 86.13 -48.83 -79.43
C ALA A 338 86.88 -49.16 -80.72
N GLN A 339 88.07 -49.73 -80.56
CA GLN A 339 89.02 -50.06 -81.62
C GLN A 339 88.31 -50.74 -82.80
N LYS A 340 88.55 -50.20 -84.00
CA LYS A 340 88.70 -51.01 -85.21
C LYS A 340 90.06 -50.74 -85.81
#